data_AF-A0A5N5D0I5-F1
#
_entry.id   AF-A0A5N5D0I5-F1
#
_cell.length_a   1.000
_cell.length_b   1.000
_cell.length_c   1.000
_cell.angle_alpha   90.00
_cell.angle_beta   90.00
_cell.angle_gamma   90.00
#
_symmetry.space_group_name_H-M   'P 1'
#
loop_
_entity.id
_entity.type
_entity.pdbx_description
1 polymer ?
#
loop_
_entity_poly.entity_id
_entity_poly.type
_entity_poly.pdbx_seq_one_letter_code
_entity_poly.pdbx_strand_id
1 'polypeptide(L)'
;MNADDSRGKKLLQTPRRFVPELRGIPVGSLLENITMPQLRISEFDWLDTLESVPQDVRSAVQEVKSGWFNYSRHESPLYSFPGAVTLTHRNNFSSMPMHALPQPRTVQAQTFAALFVFKHDPDKDGLPSCSIDVNGRPSDPPVREYFQMKPFQDNRTYCIAVAKVTFNAGVVSCKHSAQLVAESLAECQNYQQSDLLAPDPLVEFALALTPETVMQVNMMNTSGWDFENGAAHYVQNLLNVAYQGAWSATAYFTNNGPDTLTTVAYERIQAVRAEVTAWRVWLWLALNGVLTLTGFVVCYLQSRVVRPVVQDPVLTGKVCPVIDASIC
;
A
#
# COMPACT_ATOMS: atom_id res chain seq x y z
N MET A 1 10.26 -28.28 33.78
CA MET A 1 9.45 -28.83 32.68
C MET A 1 8.19 -28.00 32.58
N ASN A 2 8.17 -27.03 31.68
CA ASN A 2 6.96 -26.30 31.32
C ASN A 2 6.98 -26.08 29.81
N ALA A 3 5.79 -26.22 29.25
CA ALA A 3 5.51 -26.64 27.90
C ALA A 3 6.14 -25.73 26.82
N ASP A 4 6.72 -26.41 25.85
CA ASP A 4 7.08 -25.95 24.52
C ASP A 4 5.80 -25.44 23.81
N ASP A 5 5.50 -24.14 23.94
CA ASP A 5 4.45 -23.44 23.19
C ASP A 5 4.98 -23.03 21.81
N SER A 6 5.48 -24.02 21.07
CA SER A 6 5.87 -23.89 19.67
C SER A 6 4.67 -24.05 18.74
N ARG A 7 3.50 -23.50 19.10
CA ARG A 7 2.45 -23.26 18.11
C ARG A 7 2.90 -22.08 17.28
N GLY A 8 3.58 -22.40 16.19
CA GLY A 8 4.12 -21.46 15.22
C GLY A 8 3.15 -20.32 14.97
N LYS A 9 3.42 -19.18 15.61
CA LYS A 9 2.90 -17.89 15.17
C LYS A 9 3.40 -17.76 13.75
N LYS A 10 2.56 -18.06 12.77
CA LYS A 10 2.80 -17.63 11.40
C LYS A 10 3.00 -16.13 11.52
N LEU A 11 4.25 -15.69 11.36
CA LEU A 11 4.58 -14.27 11.23
C LEU A 11 3.55 -13.70 10.27
N LEU A 12 2.73 -12.77 10.75
CA LEU A 12 1.75 -12.10 9.94
C LEU A 12 2.57 -11.35 8.89
N GLN A 13 2.62 -11.96 7.72
CA GLN A 13 3.52 -11.62 6.65
C GLN A 13 2.90 -10.44 5.92
N THR A 14 3.49 -9.25 6.06
CA THR A 14 3.02 -8.07 5.33
C THR A 14 2.98 -8.42 3.84
N PRO A 15 1.85 -8.22 3.14
CA PRO A 15 1.79 -8.48 1.72
C PRO A 15 2.84 -7.62 0.99
N ARG A 16 3.46 -8.19 -0.04
CA ARG A 16 4.39 -7.46 -0.91
C ARG A 16 3.57 -6.62 -1.87
N ARG A 17 3.74 -5.31 -1.78
CA ARG A 17 2.99 -4.35 -2.58
C ARG A 17 3.93 -3.46 -3.38
N PHE A 18 3.44 -3.08 -4.55
CA PHE A 18 4.09 -2.16 -5.45
C PHE A 18 3.02 -1.27 -6.08
N VAL A 19 3.36 -0.02 -6.35
CA VAL A 19 2.47 0.96 -7.00
C VAL A 19 2.90 1.11 -8.46
N PRO A 20 2.36 0.29 -9.39
CA PRO A 20 2.69 0.40 -10.80
C PRO A 20 1.87 1.47 -11.50
N GLU A 21 2.35 1.99 -12.62
CA GLU A 21 1.55 2.83 -13.51
C GLU A 21 0.74 1.96 -14.50
N LEU A 22 -0.31 1.31 -14.00
CA LEU A 22 -1.20 0.44 -14.79
C LEU A 22 -2.56 1.12 -15.02
N ARG A 23 -2.60 2.10 -15.92
CA ARG A 23 -3.86 2.78 -16.25
C ARG A 23 -4.75 1.88 -17.12
N GLY A 24 -6.02 1.77 -16.76
CA GLY A 24 -7.04 1.08 -17.56
C GLY A 24 -7.13 -0.43 -17.35
N ILE A 25 -6.30 -1.04 -16.50
CA ILE A 25 -6.38 -2.47 -16.17
C ILE A 25 -7.39 -2.67 -15.03
N PRO A 26 -8.39 -3.56 -15.17
CA PRO A 26 -9.40 -3.75 -14.12
C PRO A 26 -8.82 -4.38 -12.85
N VAL A 27 -9.32 -3.96 -11.70
CA VAL A 27 -8.97 -4.56 -10.40
C VAL A 27 -9.30 -6.06 -10.40
N GLY A 28 -8.35 -6.86 -9.90
CA GLY A 28 -8.39 -8.31 -9.87
C GLY A 28 -7.65 -8.97 -11.04
N SER A 29 -7.11 -8.20 -11.99
CA SER A 29 -6.27 -8.71 -13.08
C SER A 29 -4.98 -9.34 -12.56
N LEU A 30 -4.50 -10.38 -13.24
CA LEU A 30 -3.25 -11.05 -12.90
C LEU A 30 -2.09 -10.45 -13.71
N LEU A 31 -0.93 -10.33 -13.08
CA LEU A 31 0.28 -9.78 -13.69
C LEU A 31 1.32 -10.90 -13.80
N GLU A 32 1.86 -11.10 -15.01
CA GLU A 32 2.68 -12.27 -15.32
C GLU A 32 4.09 -12.19 -14.72
N ASN A 33 4.76 -11.05 -14.85
CA ASN A 33 6.14 -10.88 -14.42
C ASN A 33 6.38 -9.48 -13.88
N ILE A 34 6.16 -9.33 -12.57
CA ILE A 34 6.37 -8.05 -11.89
C ILE A 34 7.52 -8.15 -10.89
N THR A 35 8.37 -7.14 -10.90
CA THR A 35 9.45 -6.97 -9.93
C THR A 35 8.91 -6.18 -8.74
N MET A 36 9.07 -6.71 -7.54
CA MET A 36 8.63 -6.06 -6.31
C MET A 36 9.77 -5.88 -5.32
N PRO A 37 9.80 -4.78 -4.56
CA PRO A 37 10.77 -4.59 -3.50
C PRO A 37 10.53 -5.56 -2.35
N GLN A 38 11.60 -6.09 -1.78
CA GLN A 38 11.55 -6.89 -0.57
C GLN A 38 12.62 -6.45 0.42
N LEU A 39 12.16 -6.10 1.62
CA LEU A 39 12.98 -6.02 2.82
C LEU A 39 12.74 -7.29 3.64
N ARG A 40 13.79 -8.03 3.99
CA ARG A 40 13.71 -9.25 4.79
C ARG A 40 14.52 -9.03 6.05
N ILE A 41 13.83 -8.80 7.16
CA ILE A 41 14.45 -8.74 8.49
C ILE A 41 14.67 -10.17 8.96
N SER A 42 15.93 -10.57 9.13
CA SER A 42 16.31 -11.91 9.58
C SER A 42 16.45 -12.00 11.09
N GLU A 43 16.89 -10.91 11.73
CA GLU A 43 17.06 -10.83 13.18
C GLU A 43 16.59 -9.45 13.66
N PHE A 44 15.92 -9.43 14.80
CA PHE A 44 15.41 -8.22 15.41
C PHE A 44 15.45 -8.37 16.93
N ASP A 45 16.35 -7.64 17.57
CA ASP A 45 16.60 -7.75 19.00
C ASP A 45 16.53 -6.38 19.66
N TRP A 46 15.60 -6.22 20.58
CA TRP A 46 15.51 -5.02 21.41
C TRP A 46 16.73 -4.92 22.34
N LEU A 47 17.31 -3.73 22.45
CA LEU A 47 18.47 -3.49 23.31
C LEU A 47 18.00 -3.09 24.71
N ASP A 48 18.08 -4.04 25.65
CA ASP A 48 17.63 -3.85 27.03
C ASP A 48 18.44 -2.82 27.83
N THR A 49 19.69 -2.58 27.44
CA THR A 49 20.60 -1.67 28.13
C THR A 49 21.17 -0.63 27.18
N LEU A 50 21.17 0.64 27.58
CA LEU A 50 21.69 1.73 26.76
C LEU A 50 23.20 1.61 26.53
N GLU A 51 23.92 0.93 27.43
CA GLU A 51 25.36 0.64 27.31
C GLU A 51 25.70 -0.19 26.07
N SER A 52 24.77 -1.03 25.61
CA SER A 52 24.95 -1.84 24.39
C SER A 52 24.80 -1.03 23.09
N VAL A 53 24.27 0.19 23.15
CA VAL A 53 24.09 1.07 22.00
C VAL A 53 25.41 1.80 21.70
N PRO A 54 25.96 1.67 20.48
CA PRO A 54 27.15 2.42 20.08
C PRO A 54 27.01 3.93 20.29
N GLN A 55 28.10 4.60 20.66
CA GLN A 55 28.07 6.01 21.06
C GLN A 55 27.61 6.94 19.93
N ASP A 56 27.94 6.62 18.69
CA ASP A 56 27.49 7.34 17.50
C ASP A 56 25.97 7.22 17.28
N VAL A 57 25.41 6.02 17.45
CA VAL A 57 23.96 5.77 17.41
C VAL A 57 23.25 6.50 18.56
N ARG A 58 23.82 6.45 19.77
CA ARG A 58 23.31 7.16 20.94
C ARG A 58 23.21 8.67 20.66
N SER A 59 24.30 9.27 20.18
CA SER A 59 24.32 10.68 19.81
C SER A 59 23.28 10.99 18.73
N ALA A 60 23.18 10.14 17.70
CA ALA A 60 22.20 10.32 16.64
C ALA A 60 20.76 10.29 17.16
N VAL A 61 20.41 9.35 18.05
CA VAL A 61 19.06 9.17 18.61
C VAL A 61 18.67 10.28 19.58
N GLN A 62 19.64 10.95 20.21
CA GLN A 62 19.38 12.05 21.14
C GLN A 62 19.37 13.42 20.47
N GLU A 63 20.00 13.55 19.30
CA GLU A 63 20.12 14.81 18.58
C GLU A 63 19.01 14.98 17.53
N VAL A 64 18.15 15.99 17.74
CA VAL A 64 17.02 16.32 16.85
C VAL A 64 17.44 16.53 15.40
N LYS A 65 18.64 17.09 15.21
CA LYS A 65 19.22 17.43 13.90
C LYS A 65 20.18 16.38 13.36
N SER A 66 20.10 15.14 13.85
CA SER A 66 20.93 14.07 13.34
C SER A 66 20.59 13.74 11.88
N GLY A 67 21.58 13.81 11.00
CA GLY A 67 21.47 13.36 9.62
C GLY A 67 21.43 11.83 9.46
N TRP A 68 21.47 11.04 10.54
CA TRP A 68 21.49 9.57 10.49
C TRP A 68 20.13 8.94 10.17
N PHE A 69 19.07 9.74 10.30
CA PHE A 69 17.70 9.28 10.11
C PHE A 69 17.01 9.99 8.96
N ASN A 70 17.70 10.89 8.27
CA ASN A 70 17.09 11.71 7.23
C ASN A 70 18.02 11.82 6.02
N TYR A 71 17.43 11.74 4.83
CA TYR A 71 18.07 12.06 3.57
C TYR A 71 18.14 13.59 3.36
N SER A 72 17.07 14.32 3.71
CA SER A 72 16.88 15.77 3.52
C SER A 72 17.30 16.64 4.73
N ARG A 73 18.48 16.40 5.32
CA ARG A 73 19.33 17.30 6.16
C ARG A 73 18.75 18.26 7.22
N HIS A 74 17.47 18.29 7.57
CA HIS A 74 16.96 19.34 8.47
C HIS A 74 16.46 18.84 9.83
N GLU A 75 15.72 17.75 9.89
CA GLU A 75 15.23 17.18 11.17
C GLU A 75 15.09 15.66 11.06
N SER A 76 15.34 14.94 12.14
CA SER A 76 15.14 13.49 12.14
C SER A 76 13.63 13.16 12.12
N PRO A 77 13.17 12.26 11.23
CA PRO A 77 11.77 11.83 11.18
C PRO A 77 11.28 11.15 12.46
N LEU A 78 12.21 10.75 13.34
CA LEU A 78 11.90 10.11 14.61
C LEU A 78 11.08 11.00 15.54
N TYR A 79 11.19 12.33 15.43
CA TYR A 79 10.59 13.27 16.38
C TYR A 79 9.26 13.85 15.91
N SER A 80 8.79 13.48 14.72
CA SER A 80 7.60 14.08 14.13
C SER A 80 6.32 13.62 14.85
N PHE A 81 6.21 12.31 15.14
CA PHE A 81 5.01 11.74 15.74
C PHE A 81 5.33 10.55 16.64
N PRO A 82 4.62 10.38 17.76
CA PRO A 82 4.58 9.11 18.49
C PRO A 82 4.40 7.90 17.58
N GLY A 83 5.06 6.79 17.89
CA GLY A 83 5.07 5.59 17.05
C GLY A 83 6.02 5.72 15.86
N ALA A 84 6.73 6.84 15.71
CA ALA A 84 7.76 6.98 14.70
C ALA A 84 8.82 5.89 14.85
N VAL A 85 9.06 5.21 13.73
CA VAL A 85 10.12 4.22 13.58
C VAL A 85 11.12 4.76 12.59
N THR A 86 12.39 4.50 12.81
CA THR A 86 13.42 4.83 11.85
C THR A 86 14.50 3.78 11.84
N LEU A 87 15.19 3.65 10.72
CA LEU A 87 16.37 2.83 10.59
C LEU A 87 17.58 3.76 10.58
N THR A 88 18.56 3.51 11.44
CA THR A 88 19.85 4.20 11.38
C THR A 88 20.47 3.92 10.02
N HIS A 89 20.74 4.99 9.29
CA HIS A 89 21.45 4.93 8.04
C HIS A 89 22.62 5.91 8.10
N ARG A 90 23.84 5.39 8.00
CA ARG A 90 25.01 6.24 7.85
C ARG A 90 24.98 6.77 6.42
N ASN A 91 24.68 8.06 6.25
CA ASN A 91 24.65 8.76 4.96
C ASN A 91 26.03 8.72 4.30
N ASN A 92 26.36 7.59 3.68
CA ASN A 92 27.53 7.41 2.81
C ASN A 92 27.13 7.52 1.34
N PHE A 93 25.92 8.01 1.07
CA PHE A 93 25.45 8.24 -0.29
C PHE A 93 26.30 9.31 -0.96
N SER A 94 27.16 8.88 -1.87
CA SER A 94 27.71 9.74 -2.90
C SER A 94 26.57 10.23 -3.80
N SER A 95 26.58 11.50 -4.17
CA SER A 95 25.64 12.06 -5.15
C SER A 95 25.54 11.15 -6.36
N MET A 96 24.32 10.71 -6.69
CA MET A 96 24.09 9.83 -7.85
C MET A 96 24.55 10.57 -9.12
N PRO A 97 25.30 9.93 -10.02
CA PRO A 97 25.57 10.52 -11.33
C PRO A 97 24.25 10.75 -12.07
N MET A 98 23.99 11.97 -12.52
CA MET A 98 22.72 12.39 -13.16
C MET A 98 22.32 11.54 -14.38
N HIS A 99 23.25 10.77 -14.96
CA HIS A 99 23.06 10.09 -16.24
C HIS A 99 23.10 8.57 -16.15
N ALA A 100 23.30 7.98 -14.97
CA ALA A 100 23.38 6.54 -14.84
C ALA A 100 22.87 6.06 -13.48
N LEU A 101 22.05 5.01 -13.50
CA LEU A 101 21.74 4.24 -12.31
C LEU A 101 23.01 3.52 -11.82
N PRO A 102 23.17 3.29 -10.50
CA PRO A 102 24.30 2.52 -9.99
C PRO A 102 24.22 1.07 -10.47
N GLN A 103 25.28 0.30 -10.24
CA GLN A 103 25.24 -1.13 -10.52
C GLN A 103 24.19 -1.82 -9.61
N PRO A 104 23.32 -2.67 -10.18
CA PRO A 104 22.34 -3.41 -9.40
C PRO A 104 23.01 -4.25 -8.31
N ARG A 105 22.54 -4.15 -7.06
CA ARG A 105 23.01 -5.00 -5.96
C ARG A 105 21.92 -5.32 -4.96
N THR A 106 22.08 -6.42 -4.24
CA THR A 106 21.36 -6.67 -2.99
C THR A 106 22.14 -6.05 -1.84
N VAL A 107 21.45 -5.70 -0.76
CA VAL A 107 22.07 -5.16 0.45
C VAL A 107 21.81 -6.13 1.60
N GLN A 108 22.87 -6.63 2.22
CA GLN A 108 22.80 -7.35 3.49
C GLN A 108 23.52 -6.50 4.53
N ALA A 109 22.81 -6.08 5.56
CA ALA A 109 23.35 -5.18 6.57
C ALA A 109 22.80 -5.49 7.96
N GLN A 110 23.59 -5.11 8.95
CA GLN A 110 23.17 -5.03 10.33
C GLN A 110 23.23 -3.57 10.76
N THR A 111 22.15 -3.07 11.33
CA THR A 111 22.02 -1.68 11.75
C THR A 111 21.10 -1.59 12.97
N PHE A 112 20.76 -0.38 13.39
CA PHE A 112 19.84 -0.14 14.50
C PHE A 112 18.53 0.46 14.01
N ALA A 113 17.41 0.04 14.58
CA ALA A 113 16.13 0.73 14.45
C ALA A 113 15.84 1.48 15.75
N ALA A 114 15.20 2.64 15.65
CA ALA A 114 14.73 3.41 16.79
C ALA A 114 13.21 3.57 16.72
N LEU A 115 12.54 3.39 17.86
CA LEU A 115 11.10 3.57 18.04
C LEU A 115 10.87 4.68 19.05
N PHE A 116 10.17 5.72 18.63
CA PHE A 116 9.78 6.86 19.46
C PHE A 116 8.41 6.63 20.08
N VAL A 117 8.34 6.68 21.40
CA VAL A 117 7.11 6.57 22.18
C VAL A 117 7.02 7.72 23.17
N PHE A 118 5.82 8.06 23.62
CA PHE A 118 5.64 9.02 24.71
C PHE A 118 4.75 8.42 25.77
N LYS A 119 4.97 8.87 27.00
CA LYS A 119 4.14 8.57 28.15
C LYS A 119 3.48 9.86 28.61
N HIS A 120 2.16 9.82 28.71
CA HIS A 120 1.38 10.87 29.34
C HIS A 120 0.88 10.34 30.68
N ASP A 121 1.27 11.01 31.77
CA ASP A 121 0.77 10.72 33.11
C ASP A 121 0.00 11.96 33.60
N PRO A 122 -1.34 11.96 33.48
CA PRO A 122 -2.14 13.13 33.83
C PRO A 122 -2.23 13.35 35.35
N ASP A 123 -1.92 12.33 36.16
CA ASP A 123 -2.22 12.31 37.60
C ASP A 123 -0.99 12.51 38.51
N LYS A 124 0.22 12.57 37.94
CA LYS A 124 1.46 12.82 38.69
C LYS A 124 2.02 14.20 38.34
N ASP A 125 2.22 15.04 39.36
CA ASP A 125 2.91 16.35 39.29
C ASP A 125 4.42 16.25 39.00
N GLY A 126 4.87 15.17 38.36
CA GLY A 126 6.26 14.92 38.01
C GLY A 126 6.38 14.29 36.63
N LEU A 127 7.45 14.63 35.90
CA LEU A 127 7.73 14.08 34.59
C LEU A 127 7.75 12.55 34.65
N PRO A 128 6.86 11.84 33.94
CA PRO A 128 6.82 10.39 34.01
C PRO A 128 8.12 9.81 33.48
N SER A 129 8.90 9.14 34.32
CA SER A 129 10.09 8.42 33.84
C SER A 129 9.71 7.40 32.75
N CYS A 130 10.60 7.23 31.78
CA CYS A 130 10.51 6.18 30.76
C CYS A 130 10.64 4.77 31.36
N SER A 131 10.87 4.64 32.67
CA SER A 131 10.87 3.37 33.39
C SER A 131 9.45 2.80 33.57
N ILE A 132 9.34 1.48 33.44
CA ILE A 132 8.11 0.71 33.67
C ILE A 132 7.74 0.77 35.16
N ASP A 133 6.45 1.00 35.46
CA ASP A 133 5.90 0.82 36.80
C ASP A 133 5.27 -0.59 36.90
N VAL A 134 5.44 -1.25 38.05
CA VAL A 134 5.30 -2.72 38.24
C VAL A 134 3.85 -3.23 38.12
N ASN A 135 2.88 -2.35 37.87
CA ASN A 135 1.45 -2.64 38.00
C ASN A 135 0.68 -2.90 36.67
N GLY A 136 1.41 -3.18 35.58
CA GLY A 136 1.00 -4.16 34.56
C GLY A 136 -0.40 -4.07 33.93
N ARG A 137 -0.68 -3.05 33.11
CA ARG A 137 -1.67 -3.11 32.00
C ARG A 137 -1.31 -2.16 30.85
N PRO A 138 -1.82 -2.42 29.63
CA PRO A 138 -1.31 -3.32 28.61
C PRO A 138 -0.47 -2.52 27.60
N SER A 139 0.85 -2.55 27.75
CA SER A 139 1.79 -2.01 26.76
C SER A 139 3.17 -2.47 27.18
N ASP A 140 3.52 -3.74 26.92
CA ASP A 140 4.88 -4.25 27.15
C ASP A 140 5.84 -3.35 26.36
N PRO A 141 6.49 -2.39 27.04
CA PRO A 141 7.33 -1.46 26.34
C PRO A 141 8.59 -2.29 26.01
N PRO A 142 9.07 -2.25 24.75
CA PRO A 142 9.93 -3.30 24.21
C PRO A 142 11.25 -3.55 24.93
N VAL A 143 11.68 -2.64 25.80
CA VAL A 143 13.00 -2.62 26.44
C VAL A 143 12.88 -2.19 27.90
N ARG A 144 13.87 -2.57 28.70
CA ARG A 144 13.99 -2.12 30.10
C ARG A 144 14.44 -0.66 30.21
N GLU A 145 15.32 -0.23 29.30
CA GLU A 145 15.89 1.12 29.31
C GLU A 145 15.56 1.89 28.03
N TYR A 146 15.30 3.19 28.19
CA TYR A 146 14.97 4.11 27.10
C TYR A 146 15.90 5.31 27.12
N PHE A 147 16.19 5.86 25.95
CA PHE A 147 16.71 7.22 25.89
C PHE A 147 15.57 8.18 26.23
N GLN A 148 15.67 8.80 27.41
CA GLN A 148 14.79 9.90 27.78
C GLN A 148 15.24 11.18 27.06
N MET A 149 14.30 11.81 26.38
CA MET A 149 14.53 13.12 25.80
C MET A 149 14.21 14.22 26.80
N LYS A 150 14.82 15.39 26.60
CA LYS A 150 14.39 16.59 27.32
C LYS A 150 12.89 16.80 27.05
N PRO A 151 12.09 17.08 28.09
CA PRO A 151 10.69 17.36 27.91
C PRO A 151 10.54 18.49 26.89
N PHE A 152 9.56 18.36 26.01
CA PHE A 152 9.00 19.56 25.40
C PHE A 152 8.29 20.36 26.52
N GLN A 153 7.85 21.59 26.28
CA GLN A 153 7.16 22.40 27.30
C GLN A 153 5.80 21.79 27.76
N ASP A 154 5.54 20.52 27.46
CA ASP A 154 4.36 19.76 27.84
C ASP A 154 4.67 18.76 28.97
N ASN A 155 3.62 18.32 29.68
CA ASN A 155 3.73 17.29 30.72
C ASN A 155 3.85 15.88 30.11
N ARG A 156 4.65 15.74 29.04
CA ARG A 156 4.88 14.47 28.34
C ARG A 156 6.35 14.12 28.41
N THR A 157 6.60 12.85 28.67
CA THR A 157 7.96 12.31 28.58
C THR A 157 8.09 11.50 27.31
N TYR A 158 9.10 11.84 26.53
CA TYR A 158 9.41 11.20 25.26
C TYR A 158 10.57 10.23 25.45
N CYS A 159 10.38 9.02 24.93
CA CYS A 159 11.23 7.87 25.17
C CYS A 159 11.57 7.22 23.84
N ILE A 160 12.81 6.78 23.69
CA ILE A 160 13.24 6.08 22.48
C ILE A 160 13.77 4.70 22.85
N ALA A 161 13.16 3.67 22.27
CA ALA A 161 13.69 2.31 22.29
C ALA A 161 14.57 2.10 21.07
N VAL A 162 15.64 1.33 21.23
CA VAL A 162 16.54 0.96 20.14
C VAL A 162 16.58 -0.55 20.00
N ALA A 163 16.50 -1.03 18.77
CA ALA A 163 16.67 -2.44 18.41
C ALA A 163 17.86 -2.60 17.49
N LYS A 164 18.55 -3.74 17.60
CA LYS A 164 19.48 -4.23 16.61
C LYS A 164 18.69 -4.98 15.54
N VAL A 165 18.96 -4.68 14.27
CA VAL A 165 18.24 -5.24 13.12
C VAL A 165 19.22 -5.76 12.10
N THR A 166 19.13 -7.04 11.77
CA THR A 166 19.83 -7.66 10.65
C THR A 166 18.82 -7.86 9.51
N PHE A 167 19.12 -7.34 8.33
CA PHE A 167 18.20 -7.41 7.19
C PHE A 167 18.91 -7.64 5.86
N ASN A 168 18.14 -8.16 4.91
CA ASN A 168 18.47 -8.28 3.50
C ASN A 168 17.45 -7.50 2.67
N ALA A 169 17.90 -6.60 1.81
CA ALA A 169 17.08 -5.83 0.90
C ALA A 169 17.43 -6.15 -0.55
N GLY A 170 16.41 -6.17 -1.40
CA GLY A 170 16.53 -6.44 -2.82
C GLY A 170 15.17 -6.34 -3.49
N VAL A 171 15.05 -7.03 -4.62
CA VAL A 171 13.77 -7.23 -5.30
C VAL A 171 13.49 -8.72 -5.49
N VAL A 172 12.23 -9.03 -5.76
CA VAL A 172 11.74 -10.37 -6.06
C VAL A 172 10.90 -10.30 -7.33
N SER A 173 11.04 -11.30 -8.20
CA SER A 173 10.18 -11.45 -9.38
C SER A 173 8.98 -12.31 -9.01
N CYS A 174 7.79 -11.72 -9.09
CA CYS A 174 6.53 -12.40 -8.85
C CYS A 174 5.97 -12.89 -10.19
N LYS A 175 6.10 -14.20 -10.42
CA LYS A 175 5.65 -14.86 -11.64
C LYS A 175 4.27 -15.47 -11.45
N HIS A 176 3.28 -15.00 -12.21
CA HIS A 176 1.88 -15.48 -12.20
C HIS A 176 1.15 -15.38 -10.84
N SER A 177 1.76 -14.74 -9.84
CA SER A 177 1.20 -14.63 -8.49
C SER A 177 0.85 -13.21 -8.10
N ALA A 178 1.16 -12.23 -8.96
CA ALA A 178 0.80 -10.86 -8.73
C ALA A 178 -0.60 -10.55 -9.23
N GLN A 179 -1.36 -9.82 -8.42
CA GLN A 179 -2.71 -9.38 -8.72
C GLN A 179 -2.84 -7.87 -8.47
N LEU A 180 -3.57 -7.20 -9.35
CA LEU A 180 -3.97 -5.81 -9.12
C LEU A 180 -5.08 -5.77 -8.07
N VAL A 181 -4.78 -5.30 -6.85
CA VAL A 181 -5.74 -5.25 -5.72
C VAL A 181 -6.47 -3.90 -5.62
N ALA A 182 -5.89 -2.85 -6.20
CA ALA A 182 -6.52 -1.55 -6.43
C ALA A 182 -5.98 -0.94 -7.74
N GLU A 183 -6.59 0.12 -8.27
CA GLU A 183 -6.23 0.71 -9.58
C GLU A 183 -4.74 1.01 -9.75
N SER A 184 -4.04 1.33 -8.67
CA SER A 184 -2.61 1.63 -8.65
C SER A 184 -1.83 0.73 -7.69
N LEU A 185 -2.37 -0.42 -7.28
CA LEU A 185 -1.72 -1.27 -6.28
C LEU A 185 -1.68 -2.73 -6.74
N ALA A 186 -0.49 -3.22 -7.01
CA ALA A 186 -0.23 -4.62 -7.27
C ALA A 186 0.24 -5.30 -5.98
N GLU A 187 -0.27 -6.51 -5.73
CA GLU A 187 0.11 -7.35 -4.59
C GLU A 187 0.56 -8.72 -5.08
N CYS A 188 1.69 -9.20 -4.58
CA CYS A 188 2.19 -10.54 -4.89
C CYS A 188 1.67 -11.55 -3.88
N GLN A 189 0.76 -12.41 -4.33
CA GLN A 189 0.18 -13.49 -3.54
C GLN A 189 1.14 -14.68 -3.47
N ASN A 190 0.97 -15.53 -2.44
CA ASN A 190 1.72 -16.78 -2.27
C ASN A 190 3.24 -16.61 -2.29
N TYR A 191 3.72 -15.53 -1.70
CA TYR A 191 5.15 -15.34 -1.60
C TYR A 191 5.76 -16.29 -0.58
N GLN A 192 6.89 -16.90 -0.92
CA GLN A 192 7.61 -17.74 0.04
C GLN A 192 8.74 -16.93 0.66
N GLN A 193 8.99 -17.16 1.94
CA GLN A 193 10.14 -16.55 2.64
C GLN A 193 11.48 -17.01 2.05
N SER A 194 11.49 -18.08 1.25
CA SER A 194 12.64 -18.61 0.53
C SER A 194 12.92 -17.94 -0.82
N ASP A 195 12.11 -16.97 -1.27
CA ASP A 195 12.34 -16.33 -2.56
C ASP A 195 13.74 -15.71 -2.60
N LEU A 196 14.51 -15.99 -3.65
CA LEU A 196 15.85 -15.47 -3.80
C LEU A 196 15.76 -13.97 -4.11
N LEU A 197 16.40 -13.14 -3.28
CA LEU A 197 16.51 -11.70 -3.53
C LEU A 197 17.41 -11.48 -4.75
N ALA A 198 16.87 -10.79 -5.75
CA ALA A 198 17.61 -10.34 -6.91
C ALA A 198 18.18 -8.94 -6.66
N PRO A 199 19.34 -8.62 -7.25
CA PRO A 199 19.94 -7.29 -7.19
C PRO A 199 19.14 -6.30 -8.03
N ASP A 200 19.06 -5.05 -7.56
CA ASP A 200 18.36 -3.96 -8.26
C ASP A 200 19.07 -2.63 -7.97
N PRO A 201 19.15 -1.70 -8.94
CA PRO A 201 19.92 -0.47 -8.78
C PRO A 201 19.27 0.54 -7.82
N LEU A 202 18.00 0.37 -7.45
CA LEU A 202 17.28 1.30 -6.59
C LEU A 202 17.28 0.90 -5.12
N VAL A 203 17.77 -0.30 -4.78
CA VAL A 203 17.71 -0.89 -3.42
C VAL A 203 18.27 0.06 -2.36
N GLU A 204 19.46 0.60 -2.58
CA GLU A 204 20.05 1.49 -1.59
C GLU A 204 19.30 2.82 -1.49
N PHE A 205 18.84 3.38 -2.61
CA PHE A 205 18.10 4.64 -2.60
C PHE A 205 16.79 4.49 -1.84
N ALA A 206 16.10 3.37 -2.07
CA ALA A 206 14.92 3.00 -1.31
C ALA A 206 15.25 2.86 0.19
N LEU A 207 16.37 2.22 0.56
CA LEU A 207 16.80 2.13 1.96
C LEU A 207 17.08 3.50 2.59
N ALA A 208 17.75 4.42 1.87
CA ALA A 208 18.02 5.76 2.37
C ALA A 208 16.75 6.62 2.52
N LEU A 209 15.75 6.41 1.66
CA LEU A 209 14.45 7.09 1.73
C LEU A 209 13.46 6.41 2.68
N THR A 210 13.77 5.20 3.17
CA THR A 210 12.88 4.44 4.06
C THR A 210 12.55 5.23 5.34
N PRO A 211 13.49 5.84 6.07
CA PRO A 211 13.18 6.66 7.24
C PRO A 211 12.17 7.79 6.99
N GLU A 212 12.33 8.55 5.90
CA GLU A 212 11.37 9.59 5.52
C GLU A 212 10.01 9.00 5.16
N THR A 213 10.00 7.85 4.48
CA THR A 213 8.76 7.17 4.10
C THR A 213 8.02 6.64 5.33
N VAL A 214 8.72 6.14 6.35
CA VAL A 214 8.09 5.74 7.63
C VAL A 214 7.37 6.93 8.27
N MET A 215 8.00 8.10 8.29
CA MET A 215 7.38 9.32 8.81
C MET A 215 6.07 9.63 8.09
N GLN A 216 6.05 9.57 6.76
CA GLN A 216 4.85 9.82 5.96
C GLN A 216 3.76 8.78 6.23
N VAL A 217 4.12 7.49 6.31
CA VAL A 217 3.17 6.42 6.65
C VAL A 217 2.54 6.63 8.02
N ASN A 218 3.34 7.02 9.01
CA ASN A 218 2.85 7.32 10.35
C ASN A 218 1.98 8.57 10.40
N MET A 219 2.34 9.64 9.66
CA MET A 219 1.53 10.86 9.54
C MET A 219 0.15 10.59 8.96
N MET A 220 0.04 9.65 8.02
CA MET A 220 -1.25 9.22 7.46
C MET A 220 -2.08 8.39 8.44
N ASN A 221 -1.53 8.01 9.60
CA ASN A 221 -2.15 7.16 10.61
C ASN A 221 -2.71 5.83 10.03
N THR A 222 -2.09 5.34 8.95
CA THR A 222 -2.53 4.13 8.24
C THR A 222 -1.90 2.87 8.81
N SER A 223 -0.85 2.98 9.62
CA SER A 223 -0.17 1.82 10.20
C SER A 223 -1.06 1.10 11.21
N GLY A 224 -1.95 1.83 11.90
CA GLY A 224 -2.58 1.36 13.14
C GLY A 224 -1.50 1.07 14.20
N TRP A 225 -1.75 1.38 15.45
CA TRP A 225 -0.83 0.99 16.52
C TRP A 225 -1.11 -0.47 16.88
N ASP A 226 -0.84 -1.41 15.96
CA ASP A 226 -1.02 -2.84 16.22
C ASP A 226 0.13 -3.38 17.09
N PHE A 227 0.17 -2.92 18.34
CA PHE A 227 1.02 -3.47 19.39
C PHE A 227 0.44 -4.78 19.96
N GLU A 228 -0.74 -5.23 19.51
CA GLU A 228 -1.34 -6.50 19.99
C GLU A 228 -0.44 -7.68 19.64
N ASN A 229 0.26 -7.60 18.51
CA ASN A 229 1.26 -8.57 18.05
C ASN A 229 2.70 -8.26 18.55
N GLY A 230 2.88 -7.21 19.35
CA GLY A 230 4.13 -6.77 19.94
C GLY A 230 4.86 -5.68 19.14
N ALA A 231 5.61 -4.83 19.85
CA ALA A 231 6.31 -3.68 19.27
C ALA A 231 7.32 -4.07 18.18
N ALA A 232 7.96 -5.25 18.30
CA ALA A 232 8.88 -5.76 17.28
C ALA A 232 8.16 -5.99 15.94
N HIS A 233 6.97 -6.59 15.97
CA HIS A 233 6.18 -6.88 14.77
C HIS A 233 5.69 -5.58 14.11
N TYR A 234 5.23 -4.62 14.91
CA TYR A 234 4.89 -3.27 14.45
C TYR A 234 6.06 -2.62 13.70
N VAL A 235 7.25 -2.57 14.31
CA VAL A 235 8.46 -1.97 13.72
C VAL A 235 8.86 -2.68 12.42
N GLN A 236 8.86 -4.01 12.42
CA GLN A 236 9.22 -4.79 11.23
C GLN A 236 8.25 -4.54 10.07
N ASN A 237 6.95 -4.54 10.32
CA ASN A 237 5.94 -4.29 9.29
C ASN A 237 6.05 -2.87 8.75
N LEU A 238 6.20 -1.89 9.64
CA LEU A 238 6.30 -0.50 9.25
C LEU A 238 7.55 -0.23 8.39
N LEU A 239 8.70 -0.81 8.76
CA LEU A 239 9.91 -0.75 7.94
C LEU A 239 9.73 -1.44 6.58
N ASN A 240 9.04 -2.60 6.54
CA ASN A 240 8.75 -3.29 5.28
C ASN A 240 7.86 -2.45 4.36
N VAL A 241 6.76 -1.89 4.88
CA VAL A 241 5.85 -1.03 4.11
C VAL A 241 6.56 0.23 3.63
N ALA A 242 7.35 0.87 4.50
CA ALA A 242 8.08 2.07 4.15
C ALA A 242 9.15 1.81 3.09
N TYR A 243 9.87 0.69 3.16
CA TYR A 243 10.81 0.30 2.12
C TYR A 243 10.10 0.03 0.78
N GLN A 244 8.96 -0.67 0.80
CA GLN A 244 8.17 -0.90 -0.41
C GLN A 244 7.68 0.42 -1.04
N GLY A 245 7.21 1.36 -0.21
CA GLY A 245 6.80 2.70 -0.64
C GLY A 245 7.96 3.52 -1.21
N ALA A 246 9.10 3.54 -0.51
CA ALA A 246 10.30 4.24 -0.92
C ALA A 246 10.80 3.72 -2.28
N TRP A 247 10.90 2.39 -2.43
CA TRP A 247 11.31 1.78 -3.68
C TRP A 247 10.31 2.07 -4.80
N SER A 248 9.00 1.94 -4.54
CA SER A 248 7.96 2.24 -5.54
C SER A 248 8.06 3.69 -6.04
N ALA A 249 8.27 4.64 -5.14
CA ALA A 249 8.47 6.05 -5.49
C ALA A 249 9.73 6.23 -6.36
N THR A 250 10.86 5.63 -5.97
CA THR A 250 12.10 5.73 -6.77
C THR A 250 11.96 5.07 -8.14
N ALA A 251 11.28 3.92 -8.23
CA ALA A 251 11.00 3.24 -9.47
C ALA A 251 10.14 4.12 -10.37
N TYR A 252 9.09 4.75 -9.84
CA TYR A 252 8.25 5.67 -10.60
C TYR A 252 9.06 6.82 -11.23
N PHE A 253 9.95 7.47 -10.48
CA PHE A 253 10.74 8.59 -11.01
C PHE A 253 11.83 8.18 -11.99
N THR A 254 12.38 6.97 -11.86
CA THR A 254 13.48 6.47 -12.71
C THR A 254 12.99 5.77 -13.97
N ASN A 255 11.76 5.23 -13.96
CA ASN A 255 11.17 4.49 -15.08
C ASN A 255 10.60 5.40 -16.20
N ASN A 256 10.90 6.70 -16.19
CA ASN A 256 10.62 7.62 -17.30
C ASN A 256 11.64 7.53 -18.47
N GLY A 257 12.51 6.51 -18.45
CA GLY A 257 13.47 6.21 -19.51
C GLY A 257 12.87 5.34 -20.64
N PRO A 258 13.56 5.22 -21.79
CA PRO A 258 13.05 4.49 -22.97
C PRO A 258 12.85 2.98 -22.76
N ASP A 259 13.50 2.36 -21.77
CA ASP A 259 13.39 0.94 -21.43
C ASP A 259 12.41 0.69 -20.28
N THR A 260 11.14 1.07 -20.48
CA THR A 260 10.09 0.79 -19.49
C THR A 260 9.93 -0.71 -19.31
N LEU A 261 10.03 -1.18 -18.07
CA LEU A 261 9.69 -2.56 -17.71
C LEU A 261 8.22 -2.80 -18.04
N THR A 262 7.96 -3.59 -19.09
CA THR A 262 6.61 -4.00 -19.49
C THR A 262 6.26 -5.32 -18.84
N THR A 263 5.02 -5.44 -18.36
CA THR A 263 4.46 -6.71 -17.88
C THR A 263 3.21 -7.04 -18.68
N VAL A 264 2.99 -8.33 -18.91
CA VAL A 264 1.71 -8.82 -19.42
C VAL A 264 0.69 -8.78 -18.29
N ALA A 265 -0.48 -8.22 -18.58
CA ALA A 265 -1.63 -8.21 -17.69
C ALA A 265 -2.72 -9.11 -18.28
N TYR A 266 -3.13 -10.12 -17.52
CA TYR A 266 -4.32 -10.91 -17.81
C TYR A 266 -5.50 -10.21 -17.16
N GLU A 267 -6.20 -9.43 -17.97
CA GLU A 267 -7.36 -8.69 -17.51
C GLU A 267 -8.38 -9.65 -16.90
N ARG A 268 -8.83 -9.32 -15.69
CA ARG A 268 -10.03 -9.96 -15.17
C ARG A 268 -11.17 -9.46 -16.04
N ILE A 269 -11.55 -10.26 -17.03
CA ILE A 269 -12.74 -10.00 -17.83
C ILE A 269 -13.87 -9.95 -16.81
N GLN A 270 -14.33 -8.74 -16.48
CA GLN A 270 -15.66 -8.55 -15.95
C GLN A 270 -16.56 -8.89 -17.12
N ALA A 271 -16.72 -10.18 -17.40
CA ALA A 271 -17.79 -10.63 -18.25
C ALA A 271 -19.00 -10.14 -17.48
N VAL A 272 -19.63 -9.08 -18.00
CA VAL A 272 -20.96 -8.68 -17.57
C VAL A 272 -21.78 -9.90 -17.89
N ARG A 273 -21.87 -10.80 -16.90
CA ARG A 273 -22.68 -11.99 -16.99
C ARG A 273 -24.07 -11.41 -16.94
N ALA A 274 -24.64 -11.16 -18.11
CA ALA A 274 -26.04 -10.83 -18.21
C ALA A 274 -26.76 -12.03 -17.60
N GLU A 275 -27.17 -11.90 -16.35
CA GLU A 275 -28.07 -12.85 -15.71
C GLU A 275 -29.44 -12.64 -16.36
N VAL A 276 -29.59 -13.21 -17.54
CA VAL A 276 -30.85 -13.24 -18.25
C VAL A 276 -31.70 -14.29 -17.55
N THR A 277 -32.51 -13.85 -16.59
CA THR A 277 -33.48 -14.71 -15.93
C THR A 277 -34.49 -15.22 -16.96
N ALA A 278 -34.80 -16.52 -16.91
CA ALA A 278 -35.66 -17.17 -17.90
C ALA A 278 -37.02 -16.46 -18.06
N TRP A 279 -37.58 -15.92 -16.98
CA TRP A 279 -38.85 -15.18 -17.04
C TRP A 279 -38.76 -13.90 -17.89
N ARG A 280 -37.63 -13.19 -17.87
CA ARG A 280 -37.43 -12.00 -18.71
C ARG A 280 -37.39 -12.37 -20.19
N VAL A 281 -36.82 -13.53 -20.51
CA VAL A 281 -36.84 -14.09 -21.88
C VAL A 281 -38.26 -14.40 -22.29
N TRP A 282 -39.02 -15.11 -21.46
CA TRP A 282 -40.41 -15.45 -21.74
C TRP A 282 -41.31 -14.21 -21.89
N LEU A 283 -41.13 -13.20 -21.02
CA LEU A 283 -41.85 -11.93 -21.12
C LEU A 283 -41.53 -11.21 -22.42
N TRP A 284 -40.24 -11.12 -22.76
CA TRP A 284 -39.79 -10.51 -24.02
C TRP A 284 -40.37 -11.24 -25.24
N LEU A 285 -40.37 -12.58 -25.22
CA LEU A 285 -40.91 -13.41 -26.29
C LEU A 285 -42.45 -13.26 -26.40
N ALA A 286 -43.15 -13.19 -25.27
CA ALA A 286 -44.59 -12.94 -25.22
C ALA A 286 -44.96 -11.55 -25.76
N LEU A 287 -44.21 -10.51 -25.39
CA LEU A 287 -44.42 -9.14 -25.90
C LEU A 287 -44.24 -9.06 -27.42
N ASN A 288 -43.16 -9.67 -27.95
CA ASN A 288 -42.96 -9.75 -29.39
C ASN A 288 -44.04 -10.59 -30.08
N GLY A 289 -44.49 -11.68 -29.44
CA GLY A 289 -45.60 -12.51 -29.93
C GLY A 289 -46.90 -11.73 -30.07
N VAL A 290 -47.28 -10.95 -29.05
CA VAL A 290 -48.48 -10.09 -29.09
C VAL A 290 -48.37 -9.07 -30.23
N LEU A 291 -47.21 -8.43 -30.39
CA LEU A 291 -46.97 -7.44 -31.44
C LEU A 291 -47.06 -8.05 -32.85
N THR A 292 -46.58 -9.28 -33.04
CA THR A 292 -46.76 -9.99 -34.31
C THR A 292 -48.22 -10.37 -34.57
N LEU A 293 -48.95 -10.78 -33.52
CA LEU A 293 -50.34 -11.21 -33.64
C LEU A 293 -51.28 -10.03 -33.93
N THR A 294 -51.04 -8.86 -33.35
CA THR A 294 -51.78 -7.64 -33.69
C THR A 294 -51.54 -7.22 -35.14
N GLY A 295 -50.30 -7.31 -35.63
CA GLY A 295 -49.98 -7.09 -37.04
C GLY A 295 -50.77 -8.02 -37.95
N PHE A 296 -50.85 -9.31 -37.61
CA PHE A 296 -51.60 -10.30 -38.37
C PHE A 296 -53.11 -10.00 -38.39
N VAL A 297 -53.68 -9.59 -37.25
CA VAL A 297 -55.09 -9.18 -37.15
C VAL A 297 -55.39 -7.97 -38.03
N VAL A 298 -54.50 -6.96 -38.03
CA VAL A 298 -54.66 -5.77 -38.90
C VAL A 298 -54.61 -6.17 -40.37
N CYS A 299 -53.63 -6.97 -40.79
CA CYS A 299 -53.54 -7.46 -42.16
C CYS A 299 -54.77 -8.29 -42.56
N TYR A 300 -55.26 -9.16 -41.66
CA TYR A 300 -56.45 -9.95 -41.90
C TYR A 300 -57.70 -9.07 -42.07
N LEU A 301 -57.91 -8.11 -41.17
CA LEU A 301 -59.02 -7.16 -41.28
C LEU A 301 -58.93 -6.33 -42.56
N GLN A 302 -57.74 -5.84 -42.91
CA GLN A 302 -57.51 -5.12 -44.17
C GLN A 302 -57.80 -5.99 -45.40
N SER A 303 -57.48 -7.29 -45.37
CA SER A 303 -57.77 -8.21 -46.47
C SER A 303 -59.26 -8.48 -46.67
N ARG A 304 -60.06 -8.39 -45.58
CA ARG A 304 -61.52 -8.63 -45.61
C ARG A 304 -62.32 -7.37 -45.91
N VAL A 305 -61.77 -6.20 -45.60
CA VAL A 305 -62.39 -4.92 -45.92
C VAL A 305 -62.05 -4.59 -47.38
N VAL A 306 -62.90 -5.05 -48.29
CA VAL A 306 -62.97 -4.52 -49.65
C VAL A 306 -63.65 -3.15 -49.56
N ARG A 307 -62.90 -2.14 -49.08
CA ARG A 307 -63.31 -0.74 -49.27
C ARG A 307 -62.57 -0.21 -50.48
N PRO A 308 -63.25 0.52 -51.39
CA PRO A 308 -62.54 1.32 -52.37
C PRO A 308 -61.61 2.26 -51.60
N VAL A 309 -60.36 2.39 -52.07
CA VAL A 309 -59.42 3.39 -51.55
C VAL A 309 -60.17 4.71 -51.50
N VAL A 310 -60.36 5.27 -50.31
CA VAL A 310 -60.99 6.59 -50.15
C VAL A 310 -60.03 7.60 -50.76
N GLN A 311 -60.26 7.88 -52.05
CA GLN A 311 -59.62 8.96 -52.80
C GLN A 311 -60.31 10.27 -52.41
N ASP A 312 -60.17 10.68 -51.15
CA ASP A 312 -60.61 12.01 -50.73
C ASP A 312 -59.36 12.85 -50.44
N PRO A 313 -58.81 13.57 -51.44
CA PRO A 313 -57.58 14.35 -51.29
C PRO A 313 -57.71 15.50 -50.27
N VAL A 314 -58.92 15.83 -49.82
CA VAL A 314 -59.17 16.96 -48.91
C VAL A 314 -58.79 16.65 -47.46
N LEU A 315 -58.81 15.39 -47.02
CA LEU A 315 -58.43 14.99 -45.65
C LEU A 315 -56.94 14.65 -45.50
N THR A 316 -56.19 14.55 -46.60
CA THR A 316 -54.74 14.37 -46.59
C THR A 316 -53.98 15.71 -46.52
N GLY A 317 -54.70 16.84 -46.49
CA GLY A 317 -54.12 18.18 -46.61
C GLY A 317 -53.90 18.97 -45.31
N LYS A 318 -54.19 18.45 -44.12
CA LYS A 318 -54.02 19.21 -42.86
C LYS A 318 -53.58 18.37 -41.66
N VAL A 319 -52.50 17.60 -41.79
CA VAL A 319 -51.64 17.26 -40.64
C VAL A 319 -50.17 17.28 -41.08
N CYS A 320 -49.67 18.47 -41.43
CA CYS A 320 -48.27 18.79 -41.17
C CYS A 320 -48.23 19.49 -39.80
N PRO A 321 -47.70 18.88 -38.74
CA PRO A 321 -47.05 19.69 -37.73
C PRO A 321 -45.78 20.23 -38.38
N VAL A 322 -45.77 21.54 -38.56
CA VAL A 322 -44.53 22.32 -38.75
C VAL A 322 -43.63 21.97 -37.57
N ILE A 323 -42.64 21.10 -37.80
CA ILE A 323 -41.45 21.04 -36.95
C ILE A 323 -40.56 22.15 -37.50
N ASP A 324 -40.61 23.31 -36.84
CA ASP A 324 -39.65 24.36 -37.04
C ASP A 324 -38.25 23.80 -36.73
N ALA A 325 -37.47 23.64 -37.79
CA ALA A 325 -36.05 23.47 -37.73
C ALA A 325 -35.41 24.85 -37.49
N SER A 326 -35.27 25.23 -36.23
CA SER A 326 -34.25 26.18 -35.79
C SER A 326 -33.68 25.69 -34.48
N ILE A 327 -32.50 25.08 -34.57
CA ILE A 327 -31.34 25.11 -33.66
C ILE A 327 -30.32 24.16 -34.30
N CYS A 328 -29.48 24.76 -35.16
CA CYS A 328 -28.04 24.57 -35.04
C CYS A 328 -27.58 25.40 -33.84
#